data_AF-A0A5C1Q4I9-F1
#
_entry.id   AF-A0A5C1Q4I9-F1
#
_cell.length_a   1.000
_cell.length_b   1.000
_cell.length_c   1.000
_cell.angle_alpha   90.00
_cell.angle_beta   90.00
_cell.angle_gamma   90.00
#
_symmetry.space_group_name_H-M   'P 1'
#
loop_
_entity.id
_entity.type
_entity.pdbx_description
1 polymer ?
#
loop_
_entity_poly.entity_id
_entity_poly.type
_entity_poly.pdbx_seq_one_letter_code
_entity_poly.pdbx_strand_id
1 'polypeptide(L)'
;MPILALDALQDPARAELMALAAPVAVRPRVEAALLRDTILRLCSGRSLGLQVLAQLLQREPDHLRRRTLAAMVRQGLLRADPCSPLDPRLVYSSADPVLTS
;
A
#
# COMPACT_ATOMS: atom_id res chain seq x y z
N MET A 1 -1.05 -2.67 15.06
CA MET A 1 -2.26 -1.86 14.77
C MET A 1 -2.21 -1.45 13.30
N PRO A 2 -3.20 -1.85 12.47
CA PRO A 2 -3.22 -1.49 11.05
C PRO A 2 -3.64 -0.03 10.85
N ILE A 3 -2.96 0.68 9.95
CA ILE A 3 -3.32 2.05 9.57
C ILE A 3 -4.40 1.96 8.49
N LEU A 4 -5.64 2.20 8.90
CA LEU A 4 -6.82 2.12 8.04
C LEU A 4 -7.19 3.48 7.41
N ALA A 5 -6.75 4.59 8.01
CA ALA A 5 -7.05 5.94 7.55
C ALA A 5 -5.79 6.82 7.53
N LEU A 6 -5.62 7.60 6.46
CA LEU A 6 -4.53 8.57 6.34
C LEU A 6 -4.64 9.69 7.40
N ASP A 7 -5.88 9.99 7.82
CA ASP A 7 -6.21 10.97 8.86
C ASP A 7 -5.74 10.54 10.27
N ALA A 8 -5.61 9.23 10.50
CA ALA A 8 -5.10 8.70 11.76
C ALA A 8 -3.58 8.86 11.92
N LEU A 9 -2.88 9.33 10.89
CA LEU A 9 -1.45 9.62 10.92
C LEU A 9 -1.20 11.07 11.34
N GLN A 10 -0.16 11.27 12.16
CA GLN A 10 0.34 12.61 12.46
C GLN A 10 0.83 13.31 11.18
N ASP A 11 0.68 14.64 11.14
CA ASP A 11 1.08 15.49 10.00
C ASP A 11 2.47 15.19 9.40
N PRO A 12 3.56 15.06 10.18
CA PRO A 12 4.88 14.79 9.61
C PRO A 12 4.96 13.41 8.94
N ALA A 13 4.39 12.38 9.57
CA ALA A 13 4.37 11.03 9.01
C ALA A 13 3.52 10.96 7.73
N ARG A 14 2.40 11.69 7.69
CA ARG A 14 1.56 11.82 6.49
C ARG A 14 2.33 12.50 5.36
N ALA A 15 3.03 13.60 5.64
CA ALA A 15 3.82 14.32 4.66
C ALA A 15 4.96 13.46 4.09
N GLU A 16 5.66 12.67 4.91
CA GLU A 16 6.68 11.72 4.44
C GLU A 16 6.10 10.66 3.48
N LEU A 17 4.96 10.07 3.84
CA LEU A 17 4.29 9.07 2.99
C LEU A 17 3.81 9.68 1.66
N MET A 18 3.28 10.91 1.70
CA MET A 18 2.91 11.65 0.50
C MET A 18 4.13 12.00 -0.35
N ALA A 19 5.26 12.36 0.25
CA ALA A 19 6.52 12.62 -0.46
C ALA A 19 7.06 11.35 -1.14
N LEU A 20 6.95 10.19 -0.48
CA LEU A 20 7.31 8.89 -1.08
C LEU A 20 6.38 8.50 -2.23
N ALA A 21 5.09 8.84 -2.13
CA ALA A 21 4.10 8.59 -3.19
C ALA A 21 4.11 9.64 -4.31
N ALA A 22 4.66 10.83 -4.07
CA ALA A 22 4.76 11.93 -5.03
C ALA A 22 5.31 11.53 -6.42
N PRO A 23 6.42 10.78 -6.57
CA PRO A 23 6.90 10.37 -7.89
C PRO A 23 5.91 9.49 -8.67
N VAL A 24 5.01 8.81 -7.96
CA VAL A 24 3.97 7.96 -8.56
C VAL A 24 2.68 8.74 -8.83
N ALA A 25 2.33 9.68 -7.96
CA ALA A 25 1.17 10.55 -8.11
C ALA A 25 1.35 11.60 -9.22
N VAL A 26 2.55 12.19 -9.33
CA VAL A 26 2.88 13.24 -10.31
C VAL A 26 2.97 12.68 -11.74
N ARG A 27 3.33 11.40 -11.88
CA ARG A 27 3.51 10.78 -13.20
C ARG A 27 2.22 10.09 -13.66
N PRO A 28 1.64 10.47 -14.81
CA PRO A 28 0.44 9.80 -15.34
C PRO A 28 0.74 8.35 -15.73
N ARG A 29 1.97 8.08 -16.20
CA ARG A 29 2.45 6.75 -16.59
C ARG A 29 3.65 6.36 -15.72
N VAL A 30 3.38 5.53 -14.72
CA VAL A 30 4.41 4.97 -13.84
C VAL A 30 4.58 3.51 -14.18
N GLU A 31 5.82 3.07 -14.31
CA GLU A 31 6.10 1.64 -14.48
C GLU A 31 5.61 0.86 -13.28
N ALA A 32 5.00 -0.30 -13.54
CA ALA A 32 4.52 -1.17 -12.48
C ALA A 32 5.64 -1.53 -11.50
N ALA A 33 6.89 -1.66 -11.96
CA ALA A 33 8.05 -1.91 -11.10
C ALA A 33 8.27 -0.80 -10.08
N LEU A 34 8.30 0.46 -10.52
CA LEU A 34 8.51 1.62 -9.65
C LEU A 34 7.35 1.79 -8.66
N LEU A 35 6.12 1.59 -9.11
CA LEU A 35 4.94 1.65 -8.26
C LEU A 35 4.95 0.55 -7.18
N ARG A 36 5.39 -0.67 -7.53
CA ARG A 36 5.55 -1.79 -6.58
C ARG A 36 6.62 -1.50 -5.53
N ASP A 37 7.75 -0.97 -5.96
CA ASP A 37 8.86 -0.61 -5.08
C ASP A 37 8.46 0.50 -4.09
N THR A 38 7.73 1.52 -4.56
CA THR A 38 7.14 2.55 -3.69
C THR A 38 6.17 1.93 -2.68
N ILE A 39 5.25 1.06 -3.11
CA ILE A 39 4.32 0.37 -2.21
C ILE A 39 5.07 -0.48 -1.18
N LEU A 40 6.14 -1.18 -1.57
CA LEU A 40 6.95 -1.94 -0.63
C LEU A 40 7.58 -1.04 0.42
N ARG A 41 8.17 0.10 0.04
CA ARG A 41 8.73 1.06 1.00
C ARG A 41 7.66 1.63 1.94
N LEU A 42 6.46 1.90 1.41
CA LEU A 42 5.32 2.38 2.21
C LEU A 42 4.81 1.32 3.20
N CYS A 43 4.73 0.06 2.76
CA CYS A 43 4.29 -1.09 3.55
C CYS A 43 5.42 -1.70 4.42
N SER A 44 6.68 -1.26 4.25
CA SER A 44 7.84 -1.77 4.98
C SER A 44 7.78 -1.29 6.42
N GLY A 45 7.48 -2.20 7.33
CA GLY A 45 7.36 -1.93 8.77
C GLY A 45 5.98 -1.41 9.20
N ARG A 46 4.98 -1.35 8.30
CA ARG A 46 3.62 -0.87 8.61
C ARG A 46 2.56 -1.57 7.74
N SER A 47 1.42 -1.91 8.35
CA SER A 47 0.24 -2.40 7.60
C SER A 47 -0.61 -1.23 7.15
N LEU A 48 -0.77 -1.06 5.83
CA LEU A 48 -1.54 0.03 5.21
C LEU A 48 -2.81 -0.50 4.55
N GLY A 49 -3.94 0.17 4.75
CA GLY A 49 -5.20 -0.14 4.08
C GLY A 49 -5.16 0.13 2.57
N LEU A 50 -5.97 -0.61 1.80
CA LEU A 50 -6.16 -0.39 0.35
C LEU A 50 -6.52 1.06 0.04
N GLN A 51 -7.45 1.64 0.83
CA GLN A 51 -7.90 3.01 0.63
C GLN A 51 -6.78 4.03 0.85
N VAL A 52 -5.90 3.81 1.82
CA VAL A 52 -4.76 4.69 2.10
C VAL A 52 -3.78 4.67 0.93
N LEU A 53 -3.44 3.48 0.42
CA LEU A 53 -2.59 3.34 -0.77
C LEU A 53 -3.21 4.02 -1.99
N ALA A 54 -4.51 3.81 -2.23
CA ALA A 54 -5.23 4.44 -3.33
C ALA A 54 -5.22 5.97 -3.24
N GLN A 55 -5.46 6.53 -2.05
CA GLN A 55 -5.43 7.97 -1.80
C GLN A 55 -4.03 8.56 -1.97
N LEU A 56 -2.99 7.91 -1.40
CA LEU A 56 -1.60 8.35 -1.53
C LEU A 56 -1.13 8.38 -2.98
N LEU A 57 -1.51 7.34 -3.74
CA LEU A 57 -1.11 7.20 -5.14
C LEU A 57 -2.03 7.99 -6.09
N GLN A 58 -3.14 8.54 -5.59
CA GLN A 58 -4.20 9.17 -6.38
C GLN A 58 -4.69 8.24 -7.52
N ARG A 59 -4.85 6.94 -7.21
CA ARG A 59 -5.27 5.91 -8.17
C ARG A 59 -6.51 5.18 -7.70
N GLU A 60 -7.23 4.59 -8.64
CA GLU A 60 -8.39 3.75 -8.34
C GLU A 60 -7.95 2.47 -7.59
N PRO A 61 -8.56 2.18 -6.41
CA PRO A 61 -8.18 1.05 -5.58
C PRO A 61 -8.34 -0.31 -6.27
N ASP A 62 -9.38 -0.50 -7.09
CA ASP A 62 -9.65 -1.79 -7.72
C ASP A 62 -8.67 -2.08 -8.86
N HIS A 63 -8.44 -1.10 -9.74
CA HIS A 63 -7.41 -1.21 -10.77
C HIS A 63 -6.00 -1.44 -10.18
N LEU A 64 -5.65 -0.72 -9.11
CA LEU A 64 -4.38 -0.91 -8.41
C LEU A 64 -4.28 -2.30 -7.75
N ARG A 65 -5.39 -2.79 -7.16
CA ARG A 65 -5.47 -4.13 -6.58
C ARG A 65 -5.26 -5.20 -7.62
N ARG A 66 -6.04 -5.18 -8.70
CA ARG A 66 -6.02 -6.25 -9.72
C ARG A 66 -4.72 -6.29 -10.50
N ARG A 67 -4.12 -5.14 -10.79
CA ARG A 67 -2.95 -5.04 -11.66
C ARG A 67 -1.63 -5.09 -10.90
N THR A 68 -1.56 -4.44 -9.74
CA THR A 68 -0.32 -4.32 -8.96
C THR A 68 -0.34 -5.22 -7.74
N LEU A 69 -1.31 -5.06 -6.84
CA LEU A 69 -1.30 -5.77 -5.56
C LEU A 69 -1.46 -7.28 -5.75
N ALA A 70 -2.32 -7.72 -6.68
CA ALA A 70 -2.48 -9.13 -7.03
C ALA A 70 -1.17 -9.74 -7.55
N ALA A 71 -0.41 -8.99 -8.36
CA ALA A 71 0.89 -9.45 -8.83
C ALA A 71 1.91 -9.53 -7.69
N MET A 72 1.86 -8.61 -6.71
CA MET A 72 2.77 -8.60 -5.56
C MET A 72 2.45 -9.69 -4.54
N VAL A 73 1.16 -9.93 -4.28
CA VAL A 73 0.69 -11.04 -3.44
C VAL A 73 1.08 -12.38 -4.06
N ARG A 74 0.91 -12.53 -5.39
CA ARG A 74 1.38 -13.73 -6.11
C ARG A 74 2.89 -13.91 -6.08
N GLN A 75 3.66 -12.84 -5.98
CA GLN A 75 5.11 -12.89 -5.82
C GLN A 75 5.56 -13.08 -4.36
N GLY A 76 4.64 -13.11 -3.39
CA GLY A 76 4.97 -13.21 -1.98
C GLY A 76 5.63 -11.94 -1.39
N LEU A 77 5.55 -10.81 -2.09
CA LEU A 77 6.12 -9.52 -1.66
C LEU A 77 5.22 -8.78 -0.68
N LEU A 78 3.91 -8.92 -0.86
CA LEU A 78 2.88 -8.35 0.02
C LEU A 78 2.00 -9.47 0.55
N ARG A 79 1.59 -9.32 1.80
CA ARG A 79 0.52 -10.12 2.37
C ARG A 79 -0.72 -9.24 2.44
N ALA A 80 -1.75 -9.66 1.72
CA ALA A 80 -3.08 -9.10 1.91
C ALA A 80 -3.71 -9.87 3.07
N ASP A 81 -4.09 -9.16 4.12
CA ASP A 81 -4.83 -9.74 5.24
C ASP A 81 -6.31 -9.34 5.07
N PRO A 82 -7.13 -10.21 4.44
CA PRO A 82 -8.54 -9.97 4.33
C PRO A 82 -9.21 -10.35 5.65
N CYS A 83 -9.66 -9.35 6.42
CA CYS A 83 -10.76 -9.61 7.36
C CYS A 83 -12.03 -10.06 6.61
N SER A 84 -12.21 -9.65 5.34
CA SER A 84 -13.19 -10.20 4.40
C SER A 84 -12.82 -9.83 2.94
N PRO A 85 -13.11 -10.66 1.92
CA PRO A 85 -12.73 -10.42 0.52
C PRO A 85 -13.36 -9.17 -0.13
N LEU A 86 -14.43 -8.63 0.48
CA LEU A 86 -15.14 -7.42 0.06
C LEU A 86 -14.96 -6.26 1.05
N ASP A 87 -14.16 -6.42 2.11
CA ASP A 87 -14.13 -5.42 3.18
C ASP A 87 -13.31 -4.19 2.80
N PRO A 88 -13.82 -2.97 3.01
CA PRO A 88 -13.05 -1.73 2.85
C PRO A 88 -11.82 -1.66 3.76
N ARG A 89 -11.75 -2.50 4.81
CA ARG A 89 -10.60 -2.62 5.72
C ARG A 89 -9.51 -3.56 5.21
N LEU A 90 -9.52 -3.95 3.93
CA LEU A 90 -8.45 -4.77 3.37
C LEU A 90 -7.08 -4.12 3.62
N VAL A 91 -6.23 -4.80 4.40
CA VAL A 91 -4.93 -4.29 4.80
C VAL A 91 -3.81 -5.03 4.05
N TYR A 92 -2.84 -4.27 3.57
CA TYR A 92 -1.63 -4.79 2.95
C TYR A 92 -0.45 -4.53 3.88
N SER A 93 0.29 -5.58 4.15
CA SER A 93 1.54 -5.53 4.90
C SER A 93 2.65 -6.03 4.01
N SER A 94 3.88 -5.49 4.16
CA SER A 94 5.05 -6.13 3.58
C SER A 94 5.09 -7.57 4.10
N ALA A 95 5.35 -8.54 3.22
CA ALA A 95 5.54 -9.93 3.64
C ALA A 95 6.85 -10.14 4.42
N ASP A 96 7.52 -9.05 4.83
CA ASP A 96 8.69 -9.07 5.70
C ASP A 96 8.36 -9.91 6.94
N PRO A 97 9.15 -10.98 7.21
CA PRO A 97 8.76 -12.06 8.09
C PRO A 97 8.89 -11.62 9.54
N VAL A 98 7.87 -10.95 10.07
CA VAL A 98 7.77 -10.75 11.51
C VAL A 98 7.11 -11.99 12.13
N LEU A 99 7.97 -12.85 12.69
CA LEU A 99 7.74 -14.05 13.54
C LEU A 99 7.16 -15.29 12.83
N THR A 100 8.00 -16.25 12.43
CA THR A 100 8.52 -17.33 13.30
C THR A 100 9.14 -16.86 14.62
N SER A 101 8.42 -17.05 15.73
CA SER A 101 8.96 -17.40 17.06
C SER A 101 7.82 -17.88 17.94
#